data_AF-A0A936GH06-F1
#
_entry.id   AF-A0A936GH06-F1
#
_cell.length_a   1.000
_cell.length_b   1.000
_cell.length_c   1.000
_cell.angle_alpha   90.00
_cell.angle_beta   90.00
_cell.angle_gamma   90.00
#
_symmetry.space_group_name_H-M   'P 1'
#
loop_
_entity.id
_entity.type
_entity.pdbx_description
1 polymer ?
#
loop_
_entity_poly.entity_id
_entity_poly.type
_entity_poly.pdbx_seq_one_letter_code
_entity_poly.pdbx_strand_id
1 'polypeptide(L)'
;MKKTTLHILSILVGLNSYSQNELQSVRLSDDYSWRNHSQSELDEFYFNIEPLKNSMYKFHFRHQRDGQIIDIYSENGENFSGELINSITKYKDIRTDHGKDSKADGYIFEKVKLNNDSATKVSKSILNQIFYSIPTDTLIAGWDFGWLDCGAISFSFKIKNEFRFSEYTCHWHQNDSINYVPVIKSMYDAINQILDLQNKYSEFESKLEKGKKYSKNGFILMYVMTEKQSSAFHKSKPQREYLKSIKDTINTYLKSEIAKQKIKFNGIDCFEDYQLIF
;
A
#
# COMPACT_ATOMS: atom_id res chain seq x y z
N MET A 1 -45.74 -28.71 40.10
CA MET A 1 -44.57 -27.86 39.79
C MET A 1 -43.76 -28.55 38.70
N LYS A 2 -43.88 -28.11 37.44
CA LYS A 2 -43.11 -28.66 36.32
C LYS A 2 -41.76 -27.93 36.24
N LYS A 3 -40.65 -28.67 36.34
CA LYS A 3 -39.29 -28.14 36.15
C LYS A 3 -39.04 -28.07 34.64
N THR A 4 -38.84 -26.86 34.14
CA THR A 4 -38.46 -26.62 32.74
C THR A 4 -36.94 -26.52 32.68
N THR A 5 -36.32 -27.52 32.08
CA THR A 5 -34.88 -27.57 31.85
C THR A 5 -34.57 -26.70 30.63
N LEU A 6 -33.82 -25.61 30.85
CA LEU A 6 -33.37 -24.71 29.79
C LEU A 6 -32.10 -25.30 29.16
N HIS A 7 -32.18 -25.74 27.90
CA HIS A 7 -31.00 -26.11 27.12
C HIS A 7 -30.39 -24.83 26.50
N ILE A 8 -29.18 -24.49 26.95
CA ILE A 8 -28.35 -23.46 26.34
C ILE A 8 -27.80 -24.04 25.04
N LEU A 9 -28.31 -23.54 23.92
CA LEU A 9 -27.82 -23.85 22.58
C LEU A 9 -26.53 -23.05 22.35
N SER A 10 -25.39 -23.73 22.43
CA SER A 10 -24.09 -23.15 22.10
C SER A 10 -24.04 -22.81 20.60
N ILE A 11 -24.06 -21.53 20.27
CA ILE A 11 -23.82 -21.04 18.91
C ILE A 11 -22.34 -21.24 18.60
N LEU A 12 -22.05 -22.24 17.78
CA LEU A 12 -20.75 -22.41 17.11
C LEU A 12 -20.56 -21.20 16.18
N VAL A 13 -19.71 -20.26 16.62
CA VAL A 13 -19.18 -19.21 15.75
C VAL A 13 -18.38 -19.92 14.66
N GLY A 14 -18.91 -19.87 13.44
CA GLY A 14 -18.24 -20.42 12.27
C GLY A 14 -16.87 -19.78 12.11
N LEU A 15 -15.81 -20.58 12.20
CA LEU A 15 -14.51 -20.24 11.68
C LEU A 15 -14.68 -20.09 10.17
N ASN A 16 -14.83 -18.86 9.70
CA ASN A 16 -14.63 -18.54 8.29
C ASN A 16 -13.16 -18.81 7.98
N SER A 17 -12.86 -20.05 7.62
CA SER A 17 -11.59 -20.43 7.01
C SER A 17 -11.55 -19.77 5.64
N TYR A 18 -11.02 -18.54 5.60
CA TYR A 18 -10.69 -17.85 4.37
C TYR A 18 -9.76 -18.73 3.54
N SER A 19 -10.18 -19.06 2.32
CA SER A 19 -9.37 -19.81 1.37
C SER A 19 -8.08 -19.03 1.10
N GLN A 20 -6.93 -19.68 1.29
CA GLN A 20 -5.63 -19.06 1.01
C GLN A 20 -5.49 -18.83 -0.50
N ASN A 21 -4.97 -17.66 -0.88
CA ASN A 21 -4.74 -17.24 -2.27
C ASN A 21 -5.98 -16.94 -3.14
N GLU A 22 -7.18 -16.91 -2.56
CA GLU A 22 -8.38 -16.42 -3.26
C GLU A 22 -8.54 -14.91 -3.14
N LEU A 23 -8.90 -14.28 -4.27
CA LEU A 23 -9.27 -12.87 -4.29
C LEU A 23 -10.58 -12.66 -3.54
N GLN A 24 -10.56 -11.70 -2.62
CA GLN A 24 -11.71 -11.24 -1.87
C GLN A 24 -12.03 -9.81 -2.23
N SER A 25 -13.30 -9.43 -2.09
CA SER A 25 -13.77 -8.07 -2.34
C SER A 25 -14.62 -7.61 -1.16
N VAL A 26 -14.33 -6.42 -0.64
CA VAL A 26 -15.11 -5.77 0.40
C VAL A 26 -15.48 -4.36 -0.05
N ARG A 27 -16.74 -3.96 0.11
CA ARG A 27 -17.19 -2.60 -0.23
C ARG A 27 -16.72 -1.62 0.83
N LEU A 28 -16.37 -0.41 0.41
CA LEU A 28 -16.07 0.66 1.35
C LEU A 28 -17.35 1.08 2.09
N SER A 29 -17.20 1.29 3.39
CA SER A 29 -18.22 1.89 4.25
C SER A 29 -17.95 3.38 4.38
N ASP A 30 -18.98 4.21 4.23
CA ASP A 30 -18.87 5.65 4.47
C ASP A 30 -18.61 5.95 5.97
N ASP A 31 -19.08 5.07 6.87
CA ASP A 31 -18.85 5.19 8.31
C ASP A 31 -17.42 4.82 8.71
N TYR A 32 -16.75 3.99 7.91
CA TYR A 32 -15.46 3.39 8.24
C TYR A 32 -14.37 3.81 7.24
N SER A 33 -13.82 5.02 7.47
CA SER A 33 -12.84 5.66 6.58
C SER A 33 -11.64 6.25 7.34
N TRP A 34 -10.57 6.56 6.62
CA TRP A 34 -9.34 7.18 7.15
C TRP A 34 -9.57 8.53 7.84
N ARG A 35 -10.70 9.18 7.60
CA ARG A 35 -11.07 10.43 8.28
C ARG A 35 -11.51 10.22 9.72
N ASN A 36 -12.01 9.02 10.03
CA ASN A 36 -12.73 8.74 11.27
C ASN A 36 -12.06 7.61 12.09
N HIS A 37 -11.20 6.81 11.45
CA HIS A 37 -10.56 5.64 12.04
C HIS A 37 -9.06 5.60 11.74
N SER A 38 -8.31 5.06 12.69
CA SER A 38 -6.89 4.78 12.53
C SER A 38 -6.64 3.65 11.53
N GLN A 39 -5.43 3.59 10.97
CA GLN A 39 -5.08 2.53 10.02
C GLN A 39 -5.25 1.11 10.61
N SER A 40 -4.90 0.90 11.88
CA SER A 40 -5.09 -0.40 12.54
C SER A 40 -6.57 -0.81 12.64
N GLU A 41 -7.45 0.15 12.88
CA GLU A 41 -8.90 -0.08 12.91
C GLU A 41 -9.43 -0.40 11.50
N LEU A 42 -8.97 0.33 10.48
CA LEU A 42 -9.24 0.04 9.05
C LEU A 42 -8.83 -1.38 8.66
N ASP A 43 -7.63 -1.79 9.04
CA ASP A 43 -7.09 -3.11 8.71
C ASP A 43 -7.87 -4.23 9.42
N GLU A 44 -8.27 -4.02 10.68
CA GLU A 44 -9.13 -4.94 11.41
C GLU A 44 -10.48 -5.12 10.72
N PHE A 45 -11.15 -4.03 10.36
CA PHE A 45 -12.48 -4.08 9.75
C PHE A 45 -12.48 -4.65 8.33
N TYR A 46 -11.56 -4.19 7.47
CA TYR A 46 -11.58 -4.55 6.05
C TYR A 46 -10.84 -5.86 5.75
N PHE A 47 -9.82 -6.19 6.53
CA PHE A 47 -8.95 -7.33 6.25
C PHE A 47 -8.96 -8.38 7.37
N ASN A 48 -9.75 -8.17 8.42
CA ASN A 48 -9.81 -9.05 9.60
C ASN A 48 -8.40 -9.31 10.15
N ILE A 49 -7.66 -8.23 10.34
CA ILE A 49 -6.29 -8.24 10.86
C ILE A 49 -6.34 -7.71 12.30
N GLU A 50 -6.07 -8.57 13.28
CA GLU A 50 -6.11 -8.19 14.70
C GLU A 50 -5.10 -7.06 15.01
N PRO A 51 -5.46 -6.07 15.84
CA PRO A 51 -4.51 -5.09 16.36
C PRO A 51 -3.35 -5.76 17.11
N LEU A 52 -2.10 -5.41 16.80
CA LEU A 52 -0.92 -6.07 17.39
C LEU A 52 -0.90 -6.02 18.91
N LYS A 53 -1.43 -4.96 19.51
CA LYS A 53 -1.52 -4.81 20.98
C LYS A 53 -2.23 -6.01 21.61
N ASN A 54 -3.26 -6.54 20.95
CA ASN A 54 -4.11 -7.62 21.44
C ASN A 54 -3.57 -9.01 21.09
N SER A 55 -2.59 -9.10 20.19
CA SER A 55 -2.07 -10.38 19.71
C SER A 55 -1.66 -11.35 20.83
N MET A 56 -2.03 -12.62 20.72
CA MET A 56 -1.63 -13.65 21.68
C MET A 56 -0.12 -13.96 21.67
N TYR A 57 0.58 -13.64 20.58
CA TYR A 57 1.99 -13.96 20.40
C TYR A 57 2.92 -13.02 21.18
N LYS A 58 3.98 -13.58 21.77
CA LYS A 58 5.02 -12.79 22.42
C LYS A 58 5.82 -11.93 21.44
N PHE A 59 6.03 -12.39 20.22
CA PHE A 59 6.70 -11.63 19.18
C PHE A 59 5.75 -11.49 18.01
N HIS A 60 5.38 -10.27 17.66
CA HIS A 60 4.54 -9.99 16.51
C HIS A 60 5.02 -8.72 15.82
N PHE A 61 5.38 -8.81 14.55
CA PHE A 61 5.86 -7.71 13.73
C PHE A 61 4.91 -7.50 12.57
N ARG A 62 4.50 -6.26 12.36
CA ARG A 62 3.73 -5.86 11.20
C ARG A 62 4.47 -4.79 10.44
N HIS A 63 4.68 -5.02 9.15
CA HIS A 63 5.19 -4.02 8.23
C HIS A 63 4.10 -3.69 7.22
N GLN A 64 3.77 -2.42 7.10
CA GLN A 64 2.76 -1.94 6.17
C GLN A 64 3.36 -0.93 5.20
N ARG A 65 3.01 -1.12 3.94
CA ARG A 65 3.40 -0.28 2.80
C ARG A 65 2.24 -0.26 1.81
N ASP A 66 2.35 0.61 0.81
CA ASP A 66 1.40 0.67 -0.30
C ASP A 66 1.03 -0.73 -0.79
N GLY A 67 -0.27 -1.05 -0.75
CA GLY A 67 -0.87 -2.31 -1.18
C GLY A 67 -0.45 -3.60 -0.46
N GLN A 68 0.41 -3.55 0.56
CA GLN A 68 0.88 -4.77 1.24
C GLN A 68 0.98 -4.61 2.76
N ILE A 69 0.41 -5.58 3.48
CA ILE A 69 0.56 -5.73 4.94
C ILE A 69 1.23 -7.07 5.19
N ILE A 70 2.37 -7.05 5.86
CA ILE A 70 3.16 -8.22 6.24
C ILE A 70 2.97 -8.41 7.73
N ASP A 71 2.42 -9.55 8.16
CA ASP A 71 2.19 -9.89 9.56
C ASP A 71 2.99 -11.15 9.91
N ILE A 72 3.96 -11.04 10.83
CA ILE A 72 4.87 -12.13 11.20
C ILE A 72 4.90 -12.30 12.72
N TYR A 73 4.66 -13.51 13.20
CA TYR A 73 4.44 -13.80 14.61
C TYR A 73 5.15 -15.07 15.10
N SER A 74 5.46 -15.10 16.40
CA SER A 74 6.14 -16.20 17.10
C SER A 74 5.87 -16.17 18.61
N GLU A 75 5.78 -17.36 19.22
CA GLU A 75 5.70 -17.52 20.67
C GLU A 75 7.07 -17.47 21.37
N ASN A 76 8.13 -17.95 20.71
CA ASN A 76 9.44 -18.14 21.31
C ASN A 76 10.52 -17.18 20.78
N GLY A 77 10.25 -16.47 19.69
CA GLY A 77 11.22 -15.58 19.05
C GLY A 77 12.31 -16.32 18.27
N GLU A 78 12.11 -17.61 18.01
CA GLU A 78 13.04 -18.46 17.26
C GLU A 78 12.48 -18.82 15.89
N ASN A 79 11.30 -19.41 15.87
CA ASN A 79 10.61 -19.81 14.64
C ASN A 79 9.42 -18.89 14.44
N PHE A 80 9.32 -18.30 13.25
CA PHE A 80 8.26 -17.38 12.90
C PHE A 80 7.39 -17.95 11.78
N SER A 81 6.10 -17.66 11.88
CA SER A 81 5.13 -17.81 10.81
C SER A 81 4.56 -16.46 10.47
N GLY A 82 3.89 -16.34 9.33
CA GLY A 82 3.26 -15.08 8.97
C GLY A 82 2.33 -15.17 7.78
N GLU A 83 1.68 -14.05 7.52
CA GLU A 83 0.82 -13.81 6.37
C GLU A 83 1.19 -12.51 5.67
N LEU A 84 1.01 -12.50 4.36
CA LEU A 84 1.05 -11.32 3.52
C LEU A 84 -0.38 -11.05 3.05
N ILE A 85 -0.84 -9.83 3.24
CA ILE A 85 -2.08 -9.33 2.65
C ILE A 85 -1.69 -8.41 1.51
N ASN A 86 -2.00 -8.82 0.27
CA ASN A 86 -1.93 -7.92 -0.88
C ASN A 86 -3.30 -7.26 -1.02
N SER A 87 -3.36 -5.94 -1.17
CA SER A 87 -4.60 -5.19 -1.34
C SER A 87 -4.49 -4.11 -2.39
N ILE A 88 -5.63 -3.74 -2.95
CA ILE A 88 -5.78 -2.64 -3.90
C ILE A 88 -7.20 -2.08 -3.84
N THR A 89 -7.36 -0.77 -3.96
CA THR A 89 -8.68 -0.14 -3.97
C THR A 89 -9.25 -0.17 -5.38
N LYS A 90 -10.47 -0.69 -5.55
CA LYS A 90 -11.26 -0.63 -6.78
C LYS A 90 -11.97 0.72 -6.86
N TYR A 91 -11.96 1.33 -8.04
CA TYR A 91 -12.65 2.58 -8.34
C TYR A 91 -13.74 2.36 -9.38
N LYS A 92 -14.81 3.15 -9.28
CA LYS A 92 -15.88 3.24 -10.27
C LYS A 92 -15.95 4.65 -10.85
N ASP A 93 -16.35 4.73 -12.11
CA ASP A 93 -16.63 6.00 -12.75
C ASP A 93 -17.89 6.62 -12.14
N ILE A 94 -17.82 7.93 -11.88
CA ILE A 94 -18.96 8.73 -11.44
C ILE A 94 -19.13 9.92 -12.38
N ARG A 95 -20.35 10.44 -12.46
CA ARG A 95 -20.64 11.70 -13.14
C ARG A 95 -20.70 12.81 -12.09
N THR A 96 -19.99 13.89 -12.33
CA THR A 96 -20.01 15.12 -11.53
C THR A 96 -20.50 16.27 -12.41
N ASP A 97 -20.80 17.41 -11.79
CA ASP A 97 -21.18 18.62 -12.53
C ASP A 97 -20.06 19.11 -13.47
N HIS A 98 -18.82 18.69 -13.22
CA HIS A 98 -17.63 19.01 -14.01
C HIS A 98 -17.24 17.93 -15.02
N GLY A 99 -18.01 16.84 -15.15
CA GLY A 99 -17.80 15.80 -16.14
C GLY A 99 -17.71 14.39 -15.56
N LYS A 100 -16.68 13.63 -15.96
CA LYS A 100 -16.45 12.25 -15.49
C LYS A 100 -15.32 12.26 -14.46
N ASP A 101 -15.58 11.61 -13.33
CA ASP A 101 -14.59 11.43 -12.26
C ASP A 101 -14.59 9.97 -11.79
N SER A 102 -13.78 9.62 -10.79
CA SER A 102 -13.68 8.28 -10.21
C SER A 102 -13.86 8.32 -8.69
N LYS A 103 -14.68 7.42 -8.14
CA LYS A 103 -14.86 7.24 -6.69
C LYS A 103 -14.35 5.86 -6.28
N ALA A 104 -13.67 5.79 -5.14
CA ALA A 104 -13.35 4.51 -4.50
C ALA A 104 -14.64 3.73 -4.19
N ASP A 105 -14.65 2.43 -4.47
CA ASP A 105 -15.83 1.56 -4.37
C ASP A 105 -15.63 0.42 -3.35
N GLY A 106 -14.43 -0.13 -3.27
CA GLY A 106 -14.12 -1.28 -2.42
C GLY A 106 -12.64 -1.61 -2.40
N TYR A 107 -12.23 -2.49 -1.50
CA TYR A 107 -10.93 -3.16 -1.58
C TYR A 107 -11.07 -4.50 -2.27
N ILE A 108 -10.10 -4.82 -3.12
CA ILE A 108 -9.78 -6.18 -3.54
C ILE A 108 -8.53 -6.59 -2.78
N PHE A 109 -8.52 -7.78 -2.20
CA PHE A 109 -7.36 -8.26 -1.46
C PHE A 109 -7.24 -9.78 -1.51
N GLU A 110 -6.06 -10.29 -1.16
CA GLU A 110 -5.82 -11.70 -0.92
C GLU A 110 -4.92 -11.87 0.30
N LYS A 111 -5.07 -12.99 1.00
CA LYS A 111 -4.16 -13.41 2.06
C LYS A 111 -3.31 -14.58 1.57
N VAL A 112 -1.99 -14.46 1.74
CA VAL A 112 -0.99 -15.44 1.33
C VAL A 112 -0.18 -15.83 2.55
N LYS A 113 -0.11 -17.13 2.85
CA LYS A 113 0.76 -17.62 3.92
C LYS A 113 2.22 -17.45 3.52
N LEU A 114 3.03 -16.88 4.42
CA LEU A 114 4.46 -16.75 4.20
C LEU A 114 5.18 -18.08 4.45
N ASN A 115 6.26 -18.31 3.71
CA ASN A 115 7.19 -19.39 4.01
C ASN A 115 7.86 -19.12 5.37
N ASN A 116 7.82 -20.11 6.27
CA ASN A 116 8.31 -19.98 7.64
C ASN A 116 9.81 -19.64 7.72
N ASP A 117 10.64 -20.16 6.82
CA ASP A 117 12.09 -19.86 6.82
C ASP A 117 12.33 -18.39 6.44
N SER A 118 11.56 -17.89 5.46
CA SER A 118 11.62 -16.49 5.02
C SER A 118 11.12 -15.54 6.10
N ALA A 119 9.98 -15.86 6.73
CA ALA A 119 9.44 -15.12 7.87
C ALA A 119 10.43 -15.09 9.05
N THR A 120 11.05 -16.24 9.36
CA THR A 120 12.07 -16.36 10.40
C THR A 120 13.30 -15.51 10.08
N LYS A 121 13.78 -15.54 8.84
CA LYS A 121 14.94 -14.74 8.41
C LYS A 121 14.69 -13.23 8.54
N VAL A 122 13.52 -12.74 8.14
CA VAL A 122 13.12 -11.34 8.34
C VAL A 122 13.09 -10.99 9.83
N SER A 123 12.37 -11.78 10.63
CA SER A 123 12.21 -11.53 12.06
C SER A 123 13.52 -11.55 12.84
N LYS A 124 14.43 -12.48 12.51
CA LYS A 124 15.78 -12.50 13.08
C LYS A 124 16.57 -11.27 12.70
N SER A 125 16.42 -10.75 11.48
CA SER A 125 17.07 -9.51 11.05
C SER A 125 16.55 -8.30 11.87
N ILE A 126 15.24 -8.19 12.04
CA ILE A 126 14.59 -7.17 12.88
C ILE A 126 15.12 -7.20 14.32
N LEU A 127 15.17 -8.40 14.92
CA LEU A 127 15.60 -8.59 16.30
C LEU A 127 17.10 -8.31 16.49
N ASN A 128 17.95 -8.85 15.60
CA ASN A 128 19.40 -8.73 15.70
C ASN A 128 19.91 -7.30 15.47
N GLN A 129 19.26 -6.54 14.57
CA GLN A 129 19.58 -5.14 14.33
C GLN A 129 18.90 -4.19 15.33
N ILE A 130 18.08 -4.72 16.24
CA ILE A 130 17.28 -3.94 17.20
C ILE A 130 16.45 -2.88 16.45
N PHE A 131 15.93 -3.24 15.27
CA PHE A 131 15.25 -2.31 14.37
C PHE A 131 14.00 -1.68 15.03
N TYR A 132 13.34 -2.45 15.90
CA TYR A 132 12.20 -2.04 16.70
C TYR A 132 12.49 -0.89 17.69
N SER A 133 13.76 -0.54 17.92
CA SER A 133 14.17 0.59 18.76
C SER A 133 14.38 1.90 18.00
N ILE A 134 14.39 1.85 16.67
CA ILE A 134 14.54 3.05 15.84
C ILE A 134 13.27 3.90 16.00
N PRO A 135 13.40 5.18 16.38
CA PRO A 135 12.25 6.03 16.61
C PRO A 135 11.58 6.39 15.27
N THR A 136 10.30 6.76 15.30
CA THR A 136 9.59 7.28 14.11
C THR A 136 10.30 8.51 13.54
N ASP A 137 10.09 8.77 12.25
CA ASP A 137 10.68 9.90 11.52
C ASP A 137 10.59 11.26 12.23
N THR A 138 9.47 11.61 12.86
CA THR A 138 9.27 12.85 13.65
C THR A 138 10.24 13.03 14.81
N LEU A 139 10.95 11.98 15.21
CA LEU A 139 11.95 12.00 16.28
C LEU A 139 13.38 11.80 15.75
N ILE A 140 13.57 11.64 14.44
CA ILE A 140 14.91 11.53 13.81
C ILE A 140 15.38 12.93 13.39
N ALA A 141 16.46 13.41 14.01
CA ALA A 141 17.02 14.72 13.70
C ALA A 141 17.49 14.81 12.23
N GLY A 142 17.03 15.84 11.53
CA GLY A 142 17.37 16.07 10.12
C GLY A 142 16.47 15.36 9.12
N TRP A 143 15.41 14.68 9.55
CA TRP A 143 14.43 14.08 8.65
C TRP A 143 13.70 15.15 7.83
N ASP A 144 13.65 14.97 6.51
CA ASP A 144 12.91 15.84 5.60
C ASP A 144 11.56 15.21 5.26
N PHE A 145 10.46 15.89 5.59
CA PHE A 145 9.12 15.39 5.33
C PHE A 145 8.67 15.52 3.88
N GLY A 146 9.52 16.04 2.97
CA GLY A 146 9.37 15.98 1.50
C GLY A 146 7.92 16.08 1.00
N TRP A 147 7.44 17.29 0.69
CA TRP A 147 5.99 17.56 0.73
C TRP A 147 5.18 17.06 -0.47
N LEU A 148 5.82 16.48 -1.50
CA LEU A 148 5.16 16.12 -2.76
C LEU A 148 5.65 14.72 -3.21
N ASP A 149 4.68 13.80 -3.35
CA ASP A 149 4.79 12.54 -4.10
C ASP A 149 5.61 11.37 -3.51
N CYS A 150 5.78 11.27 -2.19
CA CYS A 150 6.38 10.09 -1.57
C CYS A 150 5.49 9.42 -0.52
N GLY A 151 5.42 8.09 -0.59
CA GLY A 151 4.64 7.27 0.33
C GLY A 151 5.32 7.14 1.71
N ALA A 152 4.55 6.64 2.67
CA ALA A 152 5.05 6.25 3.98
C ALA A 152 5.16 4.73 4.08
N ILE A 153 6.05 4.28 4.95
CA ILE A 153 6.07 2.90 5.44
C ILE A 153 5.91 2.91 6.94
N SER A 154 5.22 1.92 7.48
CA SER A 154 5.07 1.79 8.92
C SER A 154 5.48 0.41 9.39
N PHE A 155 5.91 0.39 10.65
CA PHE A 155 6.27 -0.82 11.37
C PHE A 155 5.63 -0.78 12.74
N SER A 156 4.95 -1.87 13.09
CA SER A 156 4.45 -2.13 14.42
C SER A 156 5.15 -3.35 14.99
N PHE A 157 5.59 -3.26 16.24
CA PHE A 157 6.27 -4.35 16.94
C PHE A 157 5.59 -4.60 18.27
N LYS A 158 5.23 -5.85 18.52
CA LYS A 158 4.99 -6.38 19.86
C LYS A 158 6.15 -7.31 20.21
N ILE A 159 6.90 -6.95 21.25
CA ILE A 159 8.00 -7.75 21.79
C ILE A 159 7.73 -7.96 23.26
N LYS A 160 7.35 -9.20 23.61
CA LYS A 160 6.81 -9.59 24.91
C LYS A 160 5.62 -8.71 25.27
N ASN A 161 5.80 -7.80 26.23
CA ASN A 161 4.76 -6.90 26.72
C ASN A 161 4.90 -5.47 26.17
N GLU A 162 5.94 -5.19 25.38
CA GLU A 162 6.17 -3.87 24.82
C GLU A 162 5.58 -3.76 23.41
N PHE A 163 4.90 -2.64 23.17
CA PHE A 163 4.39 -2.27 21.85
C PHE A 163 5.10 -1.01 21.37
N ARG A 164 5.56 -1.03 20.11
CA ARG A 164 6.18 0.11 19.43
C ARG A 164 5.56 0.27 18.05
N PHE A 165 5.38 1.52 17.66
CA PHE A 165 4.98 1.91 16.31
C PHE A 165 5.97 2.95 15.81
N SER A 166 6.46 2.77 14.59
CA SER A 166 7.30 3.72 13.90
C SER A 166 6.81 3.89 12.46
N GLU A 167 6.75 5.13 12.00
CA GLU A 167 6.43 5.49 10.62
C GLU A 167 7.61 6.26 10.00
N TYR A 168 7.84 6.02 8.71
CA TYR A 168 8.91 6.64 7.95
C TYR A 168 8.38 7.15 6.61
N THR A 169 8.05 8.44 6.59
CA THR A 169 7.65 9.17 5.38
C THR A 169 8.84 9.38 4.45
N CYS A 170 8.68 9.15 3.15
CA CYS A 170 9.68 9.56 2.16
C CYS A 170 11.10 9.01 2.41
N HIS A 171 11.21 7.83 3.01
CA HIS A 171 12.47 7.25 3.47
C HIS A 171 13.53 7.12 2.36
N TRP A 172 13.13 6.96 1.10
CA TRP A 172 14.04 6.88 -0.06
C TRP A 172 14.80 8.17 -0.36
N HIS A 173 14.16 9.32 -0.12
CA HIS A 173 14.70 10.63 -0.46
C HIS A 173 15.54 11.22 0.67
N GLN A 174 15.61 10.54 1.82
CA GLN A 174 16.44 10.97 2.93
C GLN A 174 17.93 10.82 2.60
N ASN A 175 18.72 11.77 3.09
CA ASN A 175 20.17 11.73 3.01
C ASN A 175 20.72 10.58 3.90
N ASP A 176 21.56 9.73 3.33
CA ASP A 176 22.13 8.55 4.04
C ASP A 176 23.05 8.93 5.21
N SER A 177 23.46 10.20 5.32
CA SER A 177 24.21 10.71 6.49
C SER A 177 23.34 10.93 7.72
N ILE A 178 22.02 10.95 7.59
CA ILE A 178 21.09 11.05 8.73
C ILE A 178 21.10 9.72 9.48
N ASN A 179 21.17 9.80 10.81
CA ASN A 179 21.13 8.62 11.68
C ASN A 179 19.92 7.73 11.35
N TYR A 180 20.15 6.41 11.38
CA TYR A 180 19.15 5.37 11.12
C TYR A 180 18.67 5.22 9.67
N VAL A 181 18.80 6.24 8.81
CA VAL A 181 18.33 6.17 7.39
C VAL A 181 18.90 4.96 6.65
N PRO A 182 20.23 4.67 6.68
CA PRO A 182 20.77 3.49 6.01
C PRO A 182 20.17 2.17 6.52
N VAL A 183 19.88 2.08 7.82
CA VAL A 183 19.30 0.89 8.44
C VAL A 183 17.84 0.72 8.02
N ILE A 184 17.07 1.81 7.98
CA ILE A 184 15.67 1.81 7.51
C ILE A 184 15.57 1.35 6.06
N LYS A 185 16.37 1.94 5.16
CA LYS A 185 16.42 1.54 3.74
C LYS A 185 16.84 0.07 3.59
N SER A 186 17.93 -0.33 4.27
CA SER A 186 18.42 -1.71 4.21
C SER A 186 17.41 -2.73 4.75
N MET A 187 16.69 -2.41 5.82
CA MET A 187 15.66 -3.30 6.37
C MET A 187 14.47 -3.43 5.41
N TYR A 188 14.01 -2.32 4.83
CA TYR A 188 12.97 -2.34 3.81
C TYR A 188 13.37 -3.24 2.63
N ASP A 189 14.57 -3.04 2.08
CA ASP A 189 15.07 -3.82 0.94
C ASP A 189 15.20 -5.30 1.30
N ALA A 190 15.72 -5.61 2.48
CA ALA A 190 15.85 -6.98 2.96
C ALA A 190 14.47 -7.65 3.07
N ILE A 191 13.46 -6.98 3.61
CA ILE A 191 12.09 -7.52 3.70
C ILE A 191 11.53 -7.77 2.29
N ASN A 192 11.68 -6.80 1.38
CA ASN A 192 11.19 -6.90 0.01
C ASN A 192 11.82 -8.09 -0.73
N GLN A 193 13.14 -8.27 -0.60
CA GLN A 193 13.89 -9.35 -1.25
C GLN A 193 13.62 -10.72 -0.61
N ILE A 194 13.66 -10.82 0.72
CA ILE A 194 13.50 -12.10 1.43
C ILE A 194 12.09 -12.67 1.24
N LEU A 195 11.06 -11.81 1.25
CA LEU A 195 9.67 -12.24 1.10
C LEU A 195 9.18 -12.22 -0.35
N ASP A 196 10.03 -11.82 -1.30
CA ASP A 196 9.72 -11.67 -2.72
C ASP A 196 8.44 -10.84 -2.98
N LEU A 197 8.33 -9.71 -2.27
CA LEU A 197 7.08 -8.94 -2.18
C LEU A 197 6.64 -8.39 -3.54
N GLN A 198 7.59 -8.01 -4.40
CA GLN A 198 7.29 -7.46 -5.72
C GLN A 198 6.61 -8.51 -6.61
N ASN A 199 7.18 -9.71 -6.72
CA ASN A 199 6.58 -10.77 -7.52
C ASN A 199 5.21 -11.19 -6.99
N LYS A 200 5.07 -11.32 -5.66
CA LYS A 200 3.79 -11.62 -5.02
C LYS A 200 2.72 -10.57 -5.32
N TYR A 201 3.08 -9.29 -5.33
CA TYR A 201 2.15 -8.24 -5.69
C TYR A 201 1.80 -8.27 -7.19
N SER A 202 2.77 -8.53 -8.07
CA SER A 202 2.50 -8.69 -9.51
C SER A 202 1.61 -9.89 -9.81
N GLU A 203 1.78 -11.00 -9.11
CA GLU A 203 0.89 -12.16 -9.18
C GLU A 203 -0.53 -11.80 -8.75
N PHE A 204 -0.68 -11.07 -7.64
CA PHE A 204 -1.97 -10.54 -7.20
C PHE A 204 -2.62 -9.64 -8.26
N GLU A 205 -1.88 -8.66 -8.81
CA GLU A 205 -2.38 -7.74 -9.82
C GLU A 205 -2.83 -8.46 -11.10
N SER A 206 -2.16 -9.56 -11.45
CA SER A 206 -2.50 -10.36 -12.63
C SER A 206 -3.91 -10.94 -12.57
N LYS A 207 -4.41 -11.21 -11.34
CA LYS A 207 -5.75 -11.77 -11.06
C LYS A 207 -6.86 -10.73 -11.13
N LEU A 208 -6.55 -9.43 -11.20
CA LEU A 208 -7.54 -8.35 -11.19
C LEU A 208 -8.45 -8.38 -12.43
N GLU A 209 -9.72 -8.04 -12.22
CA GLU A 209 -10.75 -7.94 -13.25
C GLU A 209 -10.33 -6.91 -14.32
N LYS A 210 -10.33 -7.33 -15.59
CA LYS A 210 -10.04 -6.43 -16.71
C LYS A 210 -11.21 -5.46 -16.92
N GLY A 211 -10.92 -4.29 -17.48
CA GLY A 211 -11.89 -3.22 -17.74
C GLY A 211 -12.21 -2.35 -16.53
N LYS A 212 -11.42 -2.43 -15.45
CA LYS A 212 -11.65 -1.71 -14.19
C LYS A 212 -10.46 -0.81 -13.81
N LYS A 213 -10.75 0.17 -12.95
CA LYS A 213 -9.75 1.08 -12.36
C LYS A 213 -9.43 0.66 -10.94
N TYR A 214 -8.15 0.76 -10.59
CA TYR A 214 -7.64 0.40 -9.29
C TYR A 214 -6.60 1.41 -8.81
N SER A 215 -6.33 1.46 -7.52
CA SER A 215 -5.19 2.19 -6.97
C SER A 215 -4.58 1.45 -5.80
N LYS A 216 -3.25 1.37 -5.82
CA LYS A 216 -2.46 0.78 -4.74
C LYS A 216 -2.33 1.70 -3.52
N ASN A 217 -2.35 3.02 -3.74
CA ASN A 217 -2.04 4.03 -2.72
C ASN A 217 -3.05 5.19 -2.67
N GLY A 218 -4.11 5.15 -3.49
CA GLY A 218 -5.13 6.19 -3.56
C GLY A 218 -4.77 7.40 -4.43
N PHE A 219 -3.50 7.56 -4.81
CA PHE A 219 -3.03 8.70 -5.61
C PHE A 219 -2.94 8.38 -7.10
N ILE A 220 -2.43 7.20 -7.44
CA ILE A 220 -2.23 6.79 -8.84
C ILE A 220 -3.29 5.76 -9.22
N LEU A 221 -4.09 6.08 -10.24
CA LEU A 221 -5.07 5.15 -10.80
C LEU A 221 -4.43 4.30 -11.90
N MET A 222 -4.50 2.98 -11.73
CA MET A 222 -4.21 1.99 -12.75
C MET A 222 -5.50 1.54 -13.43
N TYR A 223 -5.58 1.61 -14.75
CA TYR A 223 -6.64 0.97 -15.53
C TYR A 223 -6.15 -0.35 -16.11
N VAL A 224 -6.80 -1.45 -15.73
CA VAL A 224 -6.45 -2.78 -16.23
C VAL A 224 -7.21 -3.02 -17.53
N MET A 225 -6.54 -2.98 -18.67
CA MET A 225 -7.18 -3.09 -19.99
C MET A 225 -7.74 -4.49 -20.27
N THR A 226 -8.86 -4.57 -21.00
CA THR A 226 -9.31 -5.82 -21.63
C THR A 226 -8.40 -6.22 -22.78
N GLU A 227 -8.45 -7.48 -23.24
CA GLU A 227 -7.65 -7.95 -24.38
C GLU A 227 -7.89 -7.13 -25.65
N LYS A 228 -9.16 -6.79 -25.91
CA LYS A 228 -9.55 -5.93 -27.04
C LYS A 228 -8.91 -4.54 -26.92
N GLN A 229 -8.93 -3.95 -25.72
CA GLN A 229 -8.34 -2.64 -25.46
C GLN A 229 -6.82 -2.69 -25.56
N SER A 230 -6.17 -3.71 -24.98
CA SER A 230 -4.73 -3.92 -25.07
C SER A 230 -4.27 -4.06 -26.52
N SER A 231 -4.98 -4.87 -27.32
CA SER A 231 -4.71 -5.05 -28.75
C SER A 231 -4.86 -3.75 -29.54
N ALA A 232 -5.94 -2.99 -29.28
CA ALA A 232 -6.13 -1.67 -29.89
C ALA A 232 -5.05 -0.67 -29.48
N PHE A 233 -4.63 -0.69 -28.21
CA PHE A 233 -3.53 0.13 -27.70
C PHE A 233 -2.20 -0.24 -28.37
N HIS A 234 -1.90 -1.51 -28.57
CA HIS A 234 -0.69 -1.92 -29.27
C HIS A 234 -0.72 -1.51 -30.74
N LYS A 235 -1.85 -1.73 -31.43
CA LYS A 235 -2.02 -1.35 -32.84
C LYS A 235 -1.88 0.15 -33.08
N SER A 236 -2.36 0.99 -32.15
CA SER A 236 -2.30 2.45 -32.27
C SER A 236 -0.98 3.06 -31.76
N LYS A 237 0.00 2.23 -31.34
CA LYS A 237 1.30 2.70 -30.85
C LYS A 237 2.01 3.66 -31.83
N PRO A 238 2.13 3.37 -33.14
CA PRO A 238 2.83 4.27 -34.07
C PRO A 238 2.18 5.67 -34.14
N GLN A 239 0.85 5.73 -34.16
CA GLN A 239 0.12 6.99 -34.18
C GLN A 239 0.33 7.77 -32.88
N ARG A 240 0.27 7.10 -31.72
CA ARG A 240 0.51 7.76 -30.42
C ARG A 240 1.95 8.28 -30.30
N GLU A 241 2.94 7.52 -30.78
CA GLU A 241 4.34 7.94 -30.77
C GLU A 241 4.57 9.14 -31.69
N TYR A 242 3.94 9.15 -32.88
CA TYR A 242 3.96 10.32 -33.77
C TYR A 242 3.36 11.56 -33.10
N LEU A 243 2.15 11.46 -32.55
CA LEU A 243 1.49 12.58 -31.85
C LEU A 243 2.30 13.05 -30.64
N LYS A 244 2.91 12.13 -29.89
CA LYS A 244 3.83 12.46 -28.79
C LYS A 244 5.03 13.26 -29.29
N SER A 245 5.65 12.87 -30.40
CA SER A 245 6.78 13.62 -30.96
C SER A 245 6.43 15.06 -31.34
N ILE A 246 5.21 15.29 -31.87
CA ILE A 246 4.70 16.64 -32.15
C ILE A 246 4.52 17.40 -30.84
N LYS A 247 3.86 16.79 -29.84
CA LYS A 247 3.67 17.40 -28.52
C LYS A 247 4.99 17.77 -27.86
N ASP A 248 5.98 16.87 -27.90
CA ASP A 248 7.31 17.09 -27.31
C ASP A 248 8.05 18.23 -28.02
N THR A 249 7.91 18.34 -29.34
CA THR A 249 8.47 19.45 -30.12
C THR A 249 7.85 20.78 -29.72
N ILE A 250 6.52 20.85 -29.64
CA ILE A 250 5.77 22.06 -29.23
C ILE A 250 6.12 22.43 -27.79
N ASN A 251 6.11 21.47 -26.87
CA ASN A 251 6.54 21.66 -25.48
C ASN A 251 7.94 22.26 -25.39
N THR A 252 8.88 21.73 -26.17
CA THR A 252 10.28 22.21 -26.17
C THR A 252 10.35 23.65 -26.68
N TYR A 253 9.64 23.96 -27.76
CA TYR A 253 9.55 25.32 -28.29
C TYR A 253 8.95 26.28 -27.25
N LEU A 254 7.79 25.96 -26.67
CA LEU A 254 7.11 26.80 -25.67
C LEU A 254 7.99 27.02 -24.44
N LYS A 255 8.63 25.97 -23.90
CA LYS A 255 9.59 26.10 -22.80
C LYS A 255 10.73 27.06 -23.14
N SER A 256 11.26 26.97 -24.37
CA SER A 256 12.34 27.85 -24.82
C SER A 256 11.88 29.32 -24.94
N GLU A 257 10.67 29.57 -25.43
CA GLU A 257 10.12 30.92 -25.54
C GLU A 257 9.82 31.51 -24.16
N ILE A 258 9.22 30.74 -23.26
CA ILE A 258 8.97 31.15 -21.87
C ILE A 258 10.29 31.53 -21.17
N ALA A 259 11.34 30.73 -21.34
CA ALA A 259 12.65 31.01 -20.76
C ALA A 259 13.24 32.36 -21.25
N LYS A 260 13.01 32.73 -22.53
CA LYS A 260 13.44 34.02 -23.08
C LYS A 260 12.72 35.21 -22.45
N GLN A 261 11.47 35.03 -22.01
CA GLN A 261 10.66 36.10 -21.42
C GLN A 261 11.14 36.54 -20.03
N LYS A 262 12.14 35.86 -19.43
CA LYS A 262 12.70 36.15 -18.09
C LYS A 262 11.61 36.34 -17.03
N ILE A 263 10.53 35.57 -17.13
CA ILE A 263 9.39 35.64 -16.22
C ILE A 263 9.89 35.23 -14.84
N LYS A 264 9.66 36.09 -13.84
CA LYS A 264 9.87 35.74 -12.44
C LYS A 264 8.66 34.94 -11.97
N PHE A 265 8.81 33.62 -11.90
CA PHE A 265 7.81 32.76 -11.29
C PHE A 265 7.84 32.99 -9.78
N ASN A 266 6.73 33.46 -9.21
CA ASN A 266 6.58 33.71 -7.77
C ASN A 266 5.91 32.49 -7.07
N GLY A 267 6.17 31.27 -7.56
CA GLY A 267 5.56 30.04 -7.09
C GLY A 267 5.77 28.86 -8.04
N ILE A 268 5.02 27.78 -7.86
CA ILE A 268 4.93 26.66 -8.81
C ILE A 268 3.86 27.01 -9.84
N ASP A 269 4.24 27.73 -10.90
CA ASP A 269 3.37 27.95 -12.06
C ASP A 269 3.53 26.77 -13.02
N CYS A 270 2.63 25.79 -12.95
CA CYS A 270 2.56 24.68 -13.89
C CYS A 270 1.79 25.09 -15.16
N PHE A 271 2.50 25.35 -16.26
CA PHE A 271 1.89 25.53 -17.58
C PHE A 271 1.73 24.18 -18.29
N GLU A 272 0.98 23.25 -17.69
CA GLU A 272 0.76 21.91 -18.28
C GLU A 272 -0.55 21.80 -19.05
N ASP A 273 -1.49 22.72 -18.83
CA ASP A 273 -2.84 22.63 -19.40
C ASP A 273 -2.97 23.40 -20.72
N TYR A 274 -2.44 22.82 -21.79
CA TYR A 274 -2.86 23.17 -23.14
C TYR A 274 -3.26 21.92 -23.94
N GLN A 275 -4.37 22.00 -24.68
CA GLN A 275 -4.85 20.93 -25.53
C GLN A 275 -4.46 21.21 -26.99
N LEU A 276 -3.80 20.24 -27.61
CA LEU A 276 -3.58 20.23 -29.05
C LEU A 276 -4.78 19.54 -29.71
N ILE A 277 -5.60 20.32 -30.40
CA ILE A 277 -6.71 19.81 -31.21
C ILE A 277 -6.16 19.63 -32.63
N PHE A 278 -6.15 18.39 -33.13
CA PHE A 278 -5.72 18.04 -34.50
C PHE A 278 -6.92 17.59 -35.33
#